data_AF-A0A1Y5F7Z5-F1
#
_entry.id   AF-A0A1Y5F7Z5-F1
#
_cell.length_a   1.000
_cell.length_b   1.000
_cell.length_c   1.000
_cell.angle_alpha   90.00
_cell.angle_beta   90.00
_cell.angle_gamma   90.00
#
_symmetry.space_group_name_H-M   'P 1'
#
loop_
_entity.id
_entity.type
_entity.pdbx_description
1 polymer ?
#
loop_
_entity_poly.entity_id
_entity_poly.type
_entity_poly.pdbx_seq_one_letter_code
_entity_poly.pdbx_strand_id
1 'polypeptide(L)'
;MNLKAKKIYHHLTSELSLANSESRRSILNGAMDELSSKSINCFSCTGKCCTFISNSMQTDAIQTLELYLYLQEQGMWNDELILELKEVVRNNRLDYEIQTGLGSSFRRTYTCPFYNKGPKGCSIAPESKPFGCLAFNPVSECAQGGESCASDIPLLQEREDSFEQAEEKSNEYLKKIFSFHWDKLPMPVALLEMGEKLKEL
;
A
#
# COMPACT_ATOMS: atom_id res chain seq x y z
N MET A 1 -8.24 12.27 -15.34
CA MET A 1 -9.01 11.43 -14.39
C MET A 1 -9.54 10.19 -15.11
N ASN A 2 -9.11 9.00 -14.72
CA ASN A 2 -9.45 7.75 -15.40
C ASN A 2 -10.88 7.27 -15.04
N LEU A 3 -11.84 7.57 -15.93
CA LEU A 3 -13.26 7.19 -15.75
C LEU A 3 -13.45 5.66 -15.66
N LYS A 4 -12.57 4.87 -16.27
CA LYS A 4 -12.66 3.40 -16.24
C LYS A 4 -12.33 2.86 -14.86
N ALA A 5 -11.24 3.33 -14.26
CA ALA A 5 -10.85 2.97 -12.89
C ALA A 5 -11.97 3.28 -11.89
N LYS A 6 -12.62 4.44 -12.00
CA LYS A 6 -13.75 4.82 -11.14
C LYS A 6 -14.97 3.91 -11.32
N LYS A 7 -15.29 3.53 -12.57
CA LYS A 7 -16.38 2.58 -12.86
C LYS A 7 -16.11 1.19 -12.27
N ILE A 8 -14.88 0.71 -12.40
CA ILE A 8 -14.45 -0.56 -11.81
C ILE A 8 -14.59 -0.49 -10.29
N TYR A 9 -14.04 0.54 -9.66
CA TYR A 9 -14.15 0.69 -8.21
C TYR A 9 -15.59 0.80 -7.73
N HIS A 10 -16.43 1.56 -8.44
CA HIS A 10 -17.87 1.62 -8.16
C HIS A 10 -18.51 0.23 -8.21
N HIS A 11 -18.20 -0.58 -9.23
CA HIS A 11 -18.70 -1.95 -9.33
C HIS A 11 -18.30 -2.81 -8.14
N LEU A 12 -17.05 -2.69 -7.65
CA LEU A 12 -16.64 -3.40 -6.43
C LEU A 12 -17.51 -2.99 -5.24
N THR A 13 -17.74 -1.69 -5.06
CA THR A 13 -18.49 -1.17 -3.92
C THR A 13 -20.00 -1.42 -3.99
N SER A 14 -20.59 -1.40 -5.20
CA SER A 14 -22.05 -1.52 -5.38
C SER A 14 -22.50 -2.97 -5.60
N GLU A 15 -21.75 -3.74 -6.38
CA GLU A 15 -22.17 -5.09 -6.80
C GLU A 15 -21.48 -6.20 -6.00
N LEU A 16 -20.24 -5.98 -5.56
CA LEU A 16 -19.49 -6.97 -4.78
C LEU A 16 -19.50 -6.68 -3.28
N SER A 17 -20.30 -5.69 -2.86
CA SER A 17 -20.44 -5.27 -1.46
C SER A 17 -19.10 -4.92 -0.78
N LEU A 18 -18.11 -4.45 -1.54
CA LEU A 18 -16.86 -3.98 -0.98
C LEU A 18 -17.13 -2.69 -0.18
N ALA A 19 -16.87 -2.72 1.11
CA ALA A 19 -16.89 -1.50 1.92
C ALA A 19 -15.92 -0.46 1.35
N ASN A 20 -16.27 0.82 1.45
CA ASN A 20 -15.44 1.89 0.89
C ASN A 20 -14.05 1.96 1.55
N SER A 21 -13.12 2.65 0.88
CA SER A 21 -11.71 2.79 1.28
C SER A 21 -11.52 3.21 2.74
N GLU A 22 -12.33 4.15 3.21
CA GLU A 22 -12.26 4.74 4.55
C GLU A 22 -12.75 3.75 5.61
N SER A 23 -13.92 3.14 5.41
CA SER A 23 -14.47 2.13 6.31
C SER A 23 -13.51 0.96 6.49
N ARG A 24 -12.87 0.50 5.41
CA ARG A 24 -11.90 -0.60 5.42
C ARG A 24 -10.59 -0.28 6.15
N ARG A 25 -10.28 1.00 6.38
CA ARG A 25 -9.08 1.47 7.09
C ARG A 25 -9.37 2.01 8.48
N SER A 26 -10.64 2.13 8.85
CA SER A 26 -11.08 2.77 10.10
C SER A 26 -10.41 2.20 11.36
N ILE A 27 -10.33 0.88 11.50
CA ILE A 27 -9.66 0.20 12.63
C ILE A 27 -8.19 0.63 12.73
N LEU A 28 -7.46 0.59 11.60
CA LEU A 28 -6.04 0.94 11.55
C LEU A 28 -5.81 2.45 11.77
N ASN A 29 -6.66 3.29 11.17
CA ASN A 29 -6.60 4.74 11.33
C ASN A 29 -6.90 5.15 12.79
N GLY A 30 -7.88 4.51 13.44
CA GLY A 30 -8.17 4.75 14.86
C GLY A 30 -6.96 4.48 15.74
N ALA A 31 -6.26 3.35 15.52
CA ALA A 31 -5.03 3.05 16.25
C ALA A 31 -3.91 4.08 15.97
N MET A 32 -3.77 4.54 14.72
CA MET A 32 -2.82 5.60 14.38
C MET A 32 -3.15 6.92 15.08
N ASP A 33 -4.43 7.29 15.18
CA ASP A 33 -4.87 8.51 15.85
C ASP A 33 -4.61 8.42 17.36
N GLU A 34 -4.85 7.26 17.97
CA GLU A 34 -4.51 7.01 19.37
C GLU A 34 -3.02 7.14 19.65
N LEU A 35 -2.16 6.58 18.79
CA LEU A 35 -0.71 6.73 18.90
C LEU A 35 -0.28 8.19 18.70
N SER A 36 -0.87 8.85 17.70
CA SER A 36 -0.58 10.26 17.41
C SER A 36 -0.97 11.18 18.58
N SER A 37 -2.07 10.89 19.29
CA SER A 37 -2.48 11.62 20.49
C SER A 37 -1.46 11.52 21.63
N LYS A 38 -0.62 10.48 21.62
CA LYS A 38 0.49 10.24 22.55
C LYS A 38 1.82 10.75 21.99
N SER A 39 1.82 11.53 20.89
CA SER A 39 3.00 11.96 20.16
C SER A 39 3.86 10.83 19.57
N ILE A 40 3.29 9.63 19.42
CA ILE A 40 3.93 8.48 18.80
C ILE A 40 3.47 8.41 17.34
N ASN A 41 4.20 9.04 16.42
CA ASN A 41 3.81 9.09 15.01
C ASN A 41 5.01 9.22 14.07
N CYS A 42 4.80 8.93 12.80
CA CYS A 42 5.86 9.01 11.80
C CYS A 42 6.34 10.45 11.53
N PHE A 43 5.53 11.48 11.83
CA PHE A 43 5.90 12.89 11.61
C PHE A 43 6.97 13.39 12.60
N SER A 44 6.99 12.82 13.80
CA SER A 44 8.00 13.09 14.81
C SER A 44 9.25 12.21 14.64
N CYS A 45 9.25 11.31 13.65
CA CYS A 45 10.35 10.38 13.41
C CYS A 45 11.31 10.89 12.35
N THR A 46 12.61 10.62 12.52
CA THR A 46 13.60 10.70 11.42
C THR A 46 13.61 9.41 10.58
N GLY A 47 12.54 8.61 10.69
CA GLY A 47 12.57 7.15 10.60
C GLY A 47 13.04 6.56 9.27
N LYS A 48 13.85 5.51 9.38
CA LYS A 48 14.33 4.68 8.27
C LYS A 48 13.27 3.66 7.78
N CYS A 49 12.11 3.59 8.44
CA CYS A 49 11.07 2.59 8.20
C CYS A 49 10.56 2.53 6.76
N CYS A 50 10.38 3.69 6.11
CA CYS A 50 9.96 3.77 4.71
C CYS A 50 11.13 3.69 3.71
N THR A 51 12.36 3.46 4.17
CA THR A 51 13.56 3.38 3.33
C THR A 51 13.94 1.93 3.03
N PHE A 52 14.90 1.74 2.12
CA PHE A 52 15.47 0.42 1.78
C PHE A 52 15.99 -0.40 2.97
N ILE A 53 16.15 0.21 4.14
CA ILE A 53 16.58 -0.47 5.36
C ILE A 53 15.52 -1.42 5.90
N SER A 54 14.23 -1.09 5.75
CA SER A 54 13.14 -1.87 6.39
C SER A 54 11.89 -2.03 5.54
N ASN A 55 11.65 -1.15 4.56
CA ASN A 55 10.42 -1.20 3.78
C ASN A 55 10.43 -2.35 2.78
N SER A 56 9.50 -3.28 2.94
CA SER A 56 9.20 -4.38 2.03
C SER A 56 7.71 -4.45 1.66
N MET A 57 7.02 -3.29 1.68
CA MET A 57 5.57 -3.19 1.52
C MET A 57 5.08 -3.82 0.22
N GLN A 58 3.98 -4.58 0.34
CA GLN A 58 3.26 -5.17 -0.78
C GLN A 58 1.78 -4.77 -0.73
N THR A 59 1.14 -4.72 -1.89
CA THR A 59 -0.28 -4.40 -2.04
C THR A 59 -0.98 -5.48 -2.86
N ASP A 60 -2.24 -5.74 -2.53
CA ASP A 60 -3.14 -6.51 -3.39
C ASP A 60 -3.76 -5.62 -4.49
N ALA A 61 -4.61 -6.21 -5.33
CA ALA A 61 -5.22 -5.52 -6.46
C ALA A 61 -6.13 -4.37 -6.01
N ILE A 62 -6.93 -4.56 -4.96
CA ILE A 62 -7.83 -3.52 -4.44
C ILE A 62 -7.06 -2.33 -3.89
N GLN A 63 -6.10 -2.58 -2.99
CA GLN A 63 -5.26 -1.52 -2.40
C GLN A 63 -4.50 -0.75 -3.48
N THR A 64 -4.04 -1.46 -4.51
CA THR A 64 -3.34 -0.85 -5.66
C THR A 64 -4.28 0.03 -6.49
N LEU A 65 -5.51 -0.42 -6.74
CA LEU A 65 -6.52 0.36 -7.47
C LEU A 65 -6.89 1.65 -6.72
N GLU A 66 -7.09 1.56 -5.41
CA GLU A 66 -7.39 2.72 -4.57
C GLU A 66 -6.25 3.73 -4.55
N LEU A 67 -5.02 3.25 -4.37
CA LEU A 67 -3.84 4.10 -4.42
C LEU A 67 -3.69 4.76 -5.79
N TYR A 68 -3.92 4.03 -6.88
CA TYR A 68 -3.91 4.59 -8.23
C TYR A 68 -4.96 5.69 -8.41
N LEU A 69 -6.20 5.47 -7.93
CA LEU A 69 -7.27 6.47 -7.98
C LEU A 69 -6.91 7.72 -7.20
N TYR A 70 -6.38 7.58 -5.99
CA TYR A 70 -5.86 8.69 -5.20
C TYR A 70 -4.79 9.48 -5.96
N LEU A 71 -3.78 8.78 -6.50
CA LEU A 71 -2.68 9.43 -7.24
C LEU A 71 -3.20 10.17 -8.48
N GLN A 72 -4.22 9.63 -9.16
CA GLN A 72 -4.89 10.29 -10.28
C GLN A 72 -5.63 11.56 -9.84
N GLU A 73 -6.36 11.50 -8.73
CA GLU A 73 -7.15 12.62 -8.20
C GLU A 73 -6.27 13.76 -7.69
N GLN A 74 -5.14 13.42 -7.07
CA GLN A 74 -4.15 14.39 -6.61
C GLN A 74 -3.21 14.90 -7.72
N GLY A 75 -3.37 14.44 -8.96
CA GLY A 75 -2.48 14.80 -10.08
C GLY A 75 -1.04 14.29 -9.92
N MET A 76 -0.81 13.33 -9.02
CA MET A 76 0.49 12.73 -8.73
C MET A 76 0.85 11.59 -9.70
N TRP A 77 -0.15 10.96 -10.33
CA TRP A 77 0.11 9.96 -11.37
C TRP A 77 0.49 10.63 -12.69
N ASN A 78 1.79 10.82 -12.89
CA ASN A 78 2.40 11.49 -14.03
C ASN A 78 3.68 10.77 -14.49
N ASP A 79 4.29 11.25 -15.56
CA ASP A 79 5.48 10.62 -16.16
C ASP A 79 6.68 10.60 -15.21
N GLU A 80 6.82 11.63 -14.35
CA GLU A 80 7.88 11.69 -13.33
C GLU A 80 7.74 10.56 -12.31
N LEU A 81 6.55 10.39 -11.74
CA LEU A 81 6.29 9.28 -10.82
C LEU A 81 6.48 7.93 -11.52
N ILE A 82 6.01 7.76 -12.76
CA ILE A 82 6.17 6.51 -13.51
C ILE A 82 7.65 6.18 -13.71
N LEU A 83 8.49 7.16 -14.02
CA LEU A 83 9.93 6.99 -14.13
C LEU A 83 10.55 6.61 -12.78
N GLU A 84 10.19 7.29 -11.70
CA GLU A 84 10.65 6.97 -10.34
C GLU A 84 10.29 5.53 -9.94
N LEU A 85 9.04 5.11 -10.16
CA LEU A 85 8.60 3.73 -9.89
C LEU A 85 9.44 2.71 -10.66
N LYS A 86 9.70 2.96 -11.95
CA LYS A 86 10.53 2.09 -12.80
C LYS A 86 11.97 2.03 -12.29
N GLU A 87 12.53 3.15 -11.84
CA GLU A 87 13.86 3.19 -11.25
C GLU A 87 13.93 2.42 -9.93
N VAL A 88 12.94 2.57 -9.05
CA VAL A 88 12.84 1.80 -7.80
C VAL A 88 12.78 0.32 -8.09
N VAL A 89 11.94 -0.11 -9.05
CA VAL A 89 11.84 -1.52 -9.46
C VAL A 89 13.18 -2.02 -9.99
N ARG A 90 13.82 -1.30 -10.92
CA ARG A 90 15.09 -1.70 -11.53
C ARG A 90 16.22 -1.78 -10.51
N ASN A 91 16.41 -0.74 -9.70
CA ASN A 91 17.53 -0.63 -8.77
C ASN A 91 17.44 -1.67 -7.65
N ASN A 92 16.23 -2.06 -7.26
CA ASN A 92 16.00 -3.04 -6.20
C ASN A 92 15.59 -4.42 -6.74
N ARG A 93 15.46 -4.61 -8.07
CA ARG A 93 15.04 -5.87 -8.70
C ARG A 93 13.73 -6.42 -8.14
N LEU A 94 12.74 -5.54 -7.95
CA LEU A 94 11.42 -5.89 -7.39
C LEU A 94 10.56 -6.72 -8.34
N ASP A 95 10.94 -6.75 -9.62
CA ASP A 95 10.35 -7.52 -10.72
C ASP A 95 10.78 -8.99 -10.74
N TYR A 96 11.69 -9.39 -9.86
CA TYR A 96 12.24 -10.74 -9.82
C TYR A 96 12.01 -11.40 -8.47
N GLU A 97 11.20 -12.46 -8.47
CA GLU A 97 10.98 -13.28 -7.29
C GLU A 97 12.14 -14.25 -7.08
N ILE A 98 12.76 -14.20 -5.90
CA ILE A 98 13.75 -15.19 -5.49
C ILE A 98 13.04 -16.20 -4.60
N GLN A 99 12.93 -17.45 -5.06
CA GLN A 99 12.43 -18.54 -4.24
C GLN A 99 13.48 -18.94 -3.20
N THR A 100 13.08 -18.99 -1.93
CA THR A 100 13.96 -19.38 -0.81
C THR A 100 13.73 -20.83 -0.35
N GLY A 101 12.99 -21.62 -1.14
CA GLY A 101 12.54 -22.97 -0.79
C GLY A 101 11.20 -22.96 -0.03
N LEU A 102 10.67 -24.16 0.30
CA LEU A 102 9.44 -24.41 1.09
C LEU A 102 8.32 -23.36 0.92
N GLY A 103 7.95 -23.05 -0.33
CA GLY A 103 6.82 -22.14 -0.62
C GLY A 103 7.01 -20.69 -0.14
N SER A 104 8.23 -20.29 0.21
CA SER A 104 8.56 -18.92 0.62
C SER A 104 9.37 -18.20 -0.46
N SER A 105 9.14 -16.91 -0.60
CA SER A 105 9.95 -16.03 -1.43
C SER A 105 10.61 -14.92 -0.62
N PHE A 106 11.83 -14.58 -1.02
CA PHE A 106 12.58 -13.49 -0.40
C PHE A 106 11.95 -12.16 -0.79
N ARG A 107 11.46 -11.43 0.22
CA ARG A 107 10.97 -10.06 0.03
C ARG A 107 12.12 -9.09 0.03
N ARG A 108 12.31 -8.41 -1.10
CA ARG A 108 13.29 -7.34 -1.22
C ARG A 108 12.80 -6.07 -0.54
N THR A 109 13.75 -5.31 0.00
CA THR A 109 13.48 -3.99 0.55
C THR A 109 13.76 -2.89 -0.47
N TYR A 110 13.10 -1.75 -0.32
CA TYR A 110 13.24 -0.59 -1.20
C TYR A 110 12.84 0.69 -0.49
N THR A 111 13.35 1.84 -0.92
CA THR A 111 12.82 3.12 -0.43
C THR A 111 11.48 3.40 -1.10
N CYS A 112 10.44 3.63 -0.29
CA CYS A 112 9.11 3.94 -0.77
C CYS A 112 9.14 5.23 -1.61
N PRO A 113 8.54 5.24 -2.82
CA PRO A 113 8.50 6.43 -3.69
C PRO A 113 7.66 7.57 -3.10
N PHE A 114 6.81 7.29 -2.12
CA PHE A 114 5.95 8.29 -1.45
C PHE A 114 6.52 8.77 -0.12
N TYR A 115 7.76 8.38 0.20
CA TYR A 115 8.45 8.83 1.40
C TYR A 115 9.02 10.22 1.19
N ASN A 116 8.59 11.20 1.99
CA ASN A 116 9.26 12.48 2.06
C ASN A 116 10.42 12.40 3.06
N LYS A 117 11.62 12.86 2.68
CA LYS A 117 12.77 12.84 3.59
C LYS A 117 12.55 13.79 4.77
N GLY A 118 12.82 13.32 5.99
CA GLY A 118 12.74 14.11 7.22
C GLY A 118 11.41 13.95 7.97
N PRO A 119 11.02 14.90 8.85
CA PRO A 119 9.79 14.82 9.67
C PRO A 119 8.50 14.94 8.85
N LYS A 120 8.60 15.12 7.52
CA LYS A 120 7.46 15.08 6.62
C LYS A 120 7.24 13.61 6.28
N GLY A 121 6.14 13.03 6.75
CA GLY A 121 5.83 11.61 6.59
C GLY A 121 5.56 11.18 5.14
N CYS A 122 4.60 10.28 4.97
CA CYS A 122 4.18 9.80 3.65
C CYS A 122 3.30 10.83 2.93
N SER A 123 3.46 10.97 1.60
CA SER A 123 2.61 11.86 0.76
C SER A 123 1.22 11.27 0.44
N ILE A 124 0.96 10.02 0.82
CA ILE A 124 -0.33 9.37 0.64
C ILE A 124 -1.20 9.61 1.87
N ALA A 125 -2.45 10.01 1.66
CA ALA A 125 -3.41 10.19 2.74
C ALA A 125 -3.80 8.84 3.39
N PRO A 126 -4.05 8.78 4.71
CA PRO A 126 -4.30 7.53 5.43
C PRO A 126 -5.35 6.62 4.77
N GLU A 127 -6.46 7.20 4.32
CA GLU A 127 -7.58 6.53 3.64
C GLU A 127 -7.22 5.85 2.31
N SER A 128 -6.03 6.12 1.76
CA SER A 128 -5.52 5.51 0.52
C SER A 128 -4.21 4.75 0.72
N LYS A 129 -3.64 4.75 1.94
CA LYS A 129 -2.43 4.00 2.24
C LYS A 129 -2.70 2.49 2.19
N PRO A 130 -1.70 1.66 1.84
CA PRO A 130 -1.76 0.23 2.07
C PRO A 130 -2.01 -0.11 3.54
N PHE A 131 -2.74 -1.19 3.83
CA PHE A 131 -3.04 -1.61 5.20
C PHE A 131 -1.78 -1.87 6.01
N GLY A 132 -0.80 -2.54 5.40
CA GLY A 132 0.49 -2.77 6.03
C GLY A 132 1.22 -1.48 6.42
N CYS A 133 1.05 -0.39 5.66
CA CYS A 133 1.61 0.92 6.03
C CYS A 133 0.92 1.52 7.25
N LEU A 134 -0.39 1.32 7.40
CA LEU A 134 -1.18 1.86 8.50
C LEU A 134 -0.97 1.08 9.80
N ALA A 135 -0.71 -0.22 9.70
CA ALA A 135 -0.38 -1.06 10.85
C ALA A 135 1.08 -0.97 11.30
N PHE A 136 1.97 -0.42 10.46
CA PHE A 136 3.39 -0.30 10.77
C PHE A 136 3.71 1.07 11.40
N ASN A 137 3.69 1.12 12.73
CA ASN A 137 3.86 2.36 13.50
C ASN A 137 5.07 2.29 14.45
N PRO A 138 5.58 3.46 14.90
CA PRO A 138 6.50 3.49 16.03
C PRO A 138 5.87 2.89 17.29
N VAL A 139 6.62 2.10 18.07
CA VAL A 139 6.16 1.49 19.33
C VAL A 139 6.45 2.35 20.56
N SER A 140 7.23 3.43 20.38
CA SER A 140 7.62 4.37 21.42
C SER A 140 7.82 5.77 20.83
N GLU A 141 7.94 6.79 21.67
CA GLU A 141 8.41 8.11 21.25
C GLU A 141 9.73 7.95 20.49
N CYS A 142 9.79 8.55 19.30
CA CYS A 142 10.78 8.18 18.28
C CYS A 142 12.23 8.21 18.80
N ALA A 143 12.82 7.03 18.96
CA ALA A 143 14.25 6.87 19.15
C ALA A 143 15.01 7.39 17.91
N GLN A 144 16.20 7.97 18.11
CA GLN A 144 17.03 8.46 17.01
C GLN A 144 17.25 7.33 15.98
N GLY A 145 16.71 7.49 14.76
CA GLY A 145 16.94 6.56 13.66
C GLY A 145 15.79 5.60 13.29
N GLY A 146 14.64 5.61 13.99
CA GLY A 146 13.48 4.77 13.61
C GLY A 146 13.67 3.27 13.87
N GLU A 147 14.43 2.92 14.91
CA GLU A 147 14.76 1.55 15.30
C GLU A 147 13.62 0.84 16.06
N SER A 148 12.53 1.56 16.33
CA SER A 148 11.40 1.08 17.15
C SER A 148 10.08 1.18 16.38
N CYS A 149 10.04 0.70 15.14
CA CYS A 149 8.78 0.54 14.39
C CYS A 149 8.46 -0.95 14.23
N ALA A 150 7.18 -1.30 14.38
CA ALA A 150 6.71 -2.66 14.21
C ALA A 150 5.33 -2.67 13.57
N SER A 151 5.00 -3.79 12.91
CA SER A 151 3.64 -4.03 12.43
C SER A 151 2.79 -4.56 13.58
N ASP A 152 1.63 -3.95 13.80
CA ASP A 152 0.61 -4.50 14.67
C ASP A 152 -0.15 -5.62 13.94
N ILE A 153 0.40 -6.84 14.00
CA ILE A 153 -0.17 -8.02 13.34
C ILE A 153 -1.57 -8.37 13.89
N PRO A 154 -1.81 -8.36 15.23
CA PRO A 154 -3.15 -8.57 15.76
C PRO A 154 -4.18 -7.57 15.20
N LEU A 155 -3.84 -6.29 15.11
CA LEU A 155 -4.75 -5.27 14.58
C LEU A 155 -5.01 -5.45 13.08
N LEU A 156 -3.99 -5.86 12.30
CA LEU A 156 -4.19 -6.25 10.90
C LEU A 156 -5.17 -7.41 10.78
N GLN A 157 -5.02 -8.44 11.60
CA GLN A 157 -5.91 -9.60 11.58
C GLN A 157 -7.35 -9.22 11.94
N GLU A 158 -7.56 -8.43 13.00
CA GLU A 158 -8.90 -7.94 13.38
C GLU A 158 -9.60 -7.22 12.22
N ARG A 159 -8.84 -6.39 11.51
CA ARG A 159 -9.31 -5.69 10.34
C ARG A 159 -9.58 -6.65 9.18
N GLU A 160 -8.69 -7.61 8.91
CA GLU A 160 -8.87 -8.60 7.85
C GLU A 160 -10.13 -9.43 8.09
N ASP A 161 -10.33 -9.97 9.30
CA ASP A 161 -11.52 -10.76 9.68
C ASP A 161 -12.84 -10.01 9.40
N SER A 162 -12.83 -8.68 9.50
CA SER A 162 -14.02 -7.83 9.28
C SER A 162 -14.37 -7.64 7.79
N PHE A 163 -13.42 -7.81 6.87
CA PHE A 163 -13.59 -7.45 5.46
C PHE A 163 -13.19 -8.55 4.46
N GLU A 164 -12.54 -9.63 4.93
CA GLU A 164 -11.92 -10.68 4.13
C GLU A 164 -12.84 -11.17 3.01
N GLN A 165 -14.06 -11.58 3.34
CA GLN A 165 -14.97 -12.17 2.35
C GLN A 165 -15.28 -11.24 1.16
N ALA A 166 -15.47 -9.95 1.39
CA ALA A 166 -15.75 -8.99 0.33
C ALA A 166 -14.48 -8.63 -0.47
N GLU A 167 -13.33 -8.62 0.21
CA GLU A 167 -12.04 -8.35 -0.41
C GLU A 167 -11.53 -9.49 -1.26
N GLU A 168 -11.67 -10.73 -0.82
CA GLU A 168 -11.33 -11.90 -1.64
C GLU A 168 -12.13 -11.89 -2.94
N LYS A 169 -13.45 -11.73 -2.86
CA LYS A 169 -14.33 -11.64 -4.04
C LYS A 169 -13.91 -10.51 -4.98
N SER A 170 -13.59 -9.35 -4.42
CA SER A 170 -13.21 -8.17 -5.19
C SER A 170 -11.80 -8.32 -5.80
N ASN A 171 -10.84 -8.90 -5.08
CA ASN A 171 -9.50 -9.19 -5.59
C ASN A 171 -9.57 -10.23 -6.71
N GLU A 172 -10.35 -11.31 -6.55
CA GLU A 172 -10.56 -12.32 -7.59
C GLU A 172 -11.22 -11.72 -8.84
N TYR A 173 -12.20 -10.83 -8.66
CA TYR A 173 -12.77 -10.09 -9.78
C TYR A 173 -11.71 -9.25 -10.52
N LEU A 174 -10.91 -8.48 -9.78
CA LEU A 174 -9.84 -7.65 -10.36
C LEU A 174 -8.78 -8.50 -11.09
N LYS A 175 -8.35 -9.60 -10.47
CA LYS A 175 -7.42 -10.56 -11.08
C LYS A 175 -7.97 -11.10 -12.40
N LYS A 176 -9.26 -11.43 -12.45
CA LYS A 176 -9.89 -11.91 -13.67
C LYS A 176 -9.96 -10.85 -14.76
N ILE A 177 -10.41 -9.63 -14.46
CA ILE A 177 -10.57 -8.59 -15.50
C ILE A 177 -9.24 -8.07 -16.04
N PHE A 178 -8.20 -8.02 -15.19
CA PHE A 178 -6.89 -7.53 -15.56
C PHE A 178 -5.90 -8.64 -15.93
N SER A 179 -6.31 -9.90 -15.79
CA SER A 179 -5.45 -11.08 -15.94
C SER A 179 -4.21 -11.02 -15.05
N PHE A 180 -4.35 -10.55 -13.80
CA PHE A 180 -3.25 -10.56 -12.85
C PHE A 180 -2.91 -11.99 -12.43
N HIS A 181 -1.62 -12.29 -12.34
CA HIS A 181 -1.08 -13.59 -11.95
C HIS A 181 -0.59 -13.63 -10.50
N TRP A 182 -0.92 -12.59 -9.71
CA TRP A 182 -0.40 -12.37 -8.37
C TRP A 182 -1.53 -12.01 -7.41
N ASP A 183 -1.32 -12.33 -6.14
CA ASP A 183 -2.20 -11.90 -5.04
C ASP A 183 -1.72 -10.59 -4.43
N LYS A 184 -0.41 -10.48 -4.24
CA LYS A 184 0.27 -9.27 -3.76
C LYS A 184 1.58 -9.06 -4.53
N LEU A 185 1.92 -7.81 -4.78
CA LEU A 185 3.21 -7.41 -5.34
C LEU A 185 3.82 -6.25 -4.55
N PRO A 186 5.15 -6.04 -4.63
CA PRO A 186 5.75 -4.79 -4.16
C PRO A 186 5.00 -3.61 -4.77
N MET A 187 4.60 -2.65 -3.93
CA MET A 187 3.72 -1.53 -4.33
C MET A 187 4.15 -0.82 -5.63
N PRO A 188 5.45 -0.55 -5.90
CA PRO A 188 5.87 0.04 -7.16
C PRO A 188 5.56 -0.81 -8.40
N VAL A 189 5.72 -2.13 -8.29
CA VAL A 189 5.42 -3.07 -9.38
C VAL A 189 3.92 -3.13 -9.61
N ALA A 190 3.13 -3.29 -8.53
CA ALA A 190 1.68 -3.35 -8.59
C ALA A 190 1.08 -2.11 -9.25
N LEU A 191 1.56 -0.91 -8.87
CA LEU A 191 1.10 0.36 -9.45
C LEU A 191 1.40 0.48 -10.94
N LEU A 192 2.61 0.11 -11.36
CA LEU A 192 2.97 0.13 -12.78
C LEU A 192 2.08 -0.83 -13.58
N GLU A 193 1.87 -2.05 -13.07
CA GLU A 193 1.06 -3.05 -13.75
C GLU A 193 -0.42 -2.63 -13.84
N MET A 194 -1.00 -2.15 -12.74
CA MET A 194 -2.35 -1.59 -12.70
C MET A 194 -2.51 -0.43 -13.69
N GLY A 195 -1.52 0.47 -13.72
CA GLY A 195 -1.51 1.61 -14.63
C GLY A 195 -1.47 1.23 -16.10
N GLU A 196 -0.76 0.17 -16.47
CA GLU A 196 -0.75 -0.37 -17.84
C GLU A 196 -2.07 -1.08 -18.17
N LYS A 197 -2.57 -1.94 -17.29
CA LYS A 197 -3.84 -2.66 -17.49
C LYS A 197 -5.04 -1.74 -17.66
N LEU A 198 -5.07 -0.62 -16.95
CA LEU A 198 -6.11 0.38 -17.11
C LEU A 198 -6.03 1.19 -18.42
N LYS A 199 -4.90 1.16 -19.14
CA LYS A 199 -4.77 1.74 -20.49
C LYS A 199 -5.21 0.76 -21.58
N GLU A 200 -5.08 -0.55 -21.32
CA GLU A 200 -5.44 -1.64 -22.25
C GLU A 200 -6.95 -1.89 -22.35
N LEU A 201 -7.68 -1.71 -21.23
CA LEU A 201 -9.15 -1.66 -21.22
C LEU A 201 -9.64 -0.40 -21.91
#